data_AF-A0A940KRL3-F1
#
_entry.id   AF-A0A940KRL3-F1
#
_cell.length_a   1.000
_cell.length_b   1.000
_cell.length_c   1.000
_cell.angle_alpha   90.00
_cell.angle_beta   90.00
_cell.angle_gamma   90.00
#
_symmetry.space_group_name_H-M   'P 1'
#
loop_
_entity.id
_entity.type
_entity.pdbx_description
1 polymer ?
#
loop_
_entity_poly.entity_id
_entity_poly.type
_entity_poly.pdbx_seq_one_letter_code
_entity_poly.pdbx_strand_id
1 'polypeptide(L)'
;MIRRYKYALLILLFLAQIHGALGQQSLTVFVDKGFFRDGGRDLINTWLEQLKRGYSCTVRYDSTGVFKGEGIYLTLTDRDRYRRAPVALRSRGLEACYIRSTTNGVYITANSMDGLQNALYLFLEKLGFRYYFPEPAWHIIPIVKKFPVINEVIEPSFANRQLAMGWGHGNPEMAKRFSFWETANRM
;
A
#
# COMPACT_ATOMS: atom_id res chain seq x y z
N MET A 1 -46.86 -40.02 24.85
CA MET A 1 -46.78 -38.54 24.75
C MET A 1 -45.33 -38.13 24.47
N ILE A 2 -44.82 -38.38 23.25
CA ILE A 2 -43.42 -38.13 22.87
C ILE A 2 -43.41 -37.78 21.37
N ARG A 3 -43.12 -36.53 20.99
CA ARG A 3 -42.68 -36.12 19.63
C ARG A 3 -42.62 -34.58 19.49
N ARG A 4 -41.69 -33.85 20.13
CA ARG A 4 -41.47 -32.41 19.77
C ARG A 4 -40.04 -31.82 19.88
N TYR A 5 -38.99 -32.62 20.11
CA TYR A 5 -37.64 -32.03 20.34
C TYR A 5 -36.53 -32.49 19.36
N LYS A 6 -36.86 -33.04 18.18
CA LYS A 6 -35.81 -33.47 17.21
C LYS A 6 -35.45 -32.44 16.14
N TYR A 7 -36.19 -31.34 16.01
CA TYR A 7 -35.96 -30.35 14.94
C TYR A 7 -35.28 -29.05 15.40
N ALA A 8 -35.27 -28.75 16.70
CA ALA A 8 -34.61 -27.54 17.22
C ALA A 8 -33.07 -27.64 17.20
N LEU A 9 -32.52 -28.85 17.31
CA LEU A 9 -31.06 -29.05 17.33
C LEU A 9 -30.42 -29.01 15.93
N LEU A 10 -31.19 -29.31 14.87
CA LEU A 10 -30.67 -29.33 13.50
C LEU A 10 -30.55 -27.93 12.88
N ILE A 11 -31.38 -26.96 13.33
CA ILE A 11 -31.33 -25.58 12.83
C ILE A 11 -30.14 -24.81 13.46
N LEU A 12 -29.79 -25.11 14.71
CA LEU A 12 -28.62 -24.51 15.36
C LEU A 12 -27.28 -25.02 14.80
N LEU A 13 -27.23 -26.27 14.29
CA LEU A 13 -26.04 -26.82 13.63
C LEU A 13 -25.83 -26.30 12.20
N PHE A 14 -26.88 -25.85 11.52
CA PHE A 14 -26.75 -25.20 10.20
C PHE A 14 -26.38 -23.71 10.29
N LEU A 15 -26.75 -23.02 11.37
CA LEU A 15 -26.31 -21.63 11.60
C LEU A 15 -24.85 -21.52 12.06
N ALA A 16 -24.28 -22.61 12.62
CA ALA A 16 -22.87 -22.67 12.99
C ALA A 16 -21.93 -22.85 11.78
N GLN A 17 -22.42 -23.34 10.63
CA GLN A 17 -21.61 -23.50 9.41
C GLN A 17 -21.62 -22.29 8.47
N ILE A 18 -22.45 -21.27 8.73
CA ILE A 18 -22.42 -20.00 7.96
C ILE A 18 -21.42 -18.99 8.58
N HIS A 19 -20.84 -19.29 9.74
CA HIS A 19 -19.63 -18.61 10.23
C HIS A 19 -18.38 -19.24 9.65
N GLY A 20 -18.42 -19.56 8.34
CA GLY A 20 -17.24 -19.88 7.57
C GLY A 20 -16.27 -18.71 7.70
N ALA A 21 -15.21 -18.95 8.48
CA ALA A 21 -13.95 -18.23 8.49
C ALA A 21 -13.93 -16.96 7.62
N LEU A 22 -14.44 -15.85 8.15
CA LEU A 22 -13.90 -14.54 7.81
C LEU A 22 -12.53 -14.43 8.50
N GLY A 23 -11.64 -15.39 8.20
CA GLY A 23 -10.24 -15.28 8.46
C GLY A 23 -9.78 -14.12 7.62
N GLN A 24 -9.64 -12.96 8.24
CA GLN A 24 -9.11 -11.78 7.60
C GLN A 24 -7.74 -12.19 7.03
N GLN A 25 -7.68 -12.40 5.71
CA GLN A 25 -6.45 -12.80 5.03
C GLN A 25 -5.44 -11.69 5.29
N SER A 26 -4.47 -11.97 6.17
CA SER A 26 -3.39 -11.04 6.44
C SER A 26 -2.40 -11.12 5.28
N LEU A 27 -2.35 -10.04 4.50
CA LEU A 27 -1.38 -9.91 3.43
C LEU A 27 0.00 -9.64 4.00
N THR A 28 1.01 -10.35 3.51
CA THR A 28 2.40 -10.10 3.90
C THR A 28 3.04 -9.05 2.98
N VAL A 29 3.67 -8.03 3.55
CA VAL A 29 4.48 -7.04 2.85
C VAL A 29 5.95 -7.42 2.98
N PHE A 30 6.62 -7.66 1.87
CA PHE A 30 8.03 -8.01 1.76
C PHE A 30 8.84 -6.76 1.40
N VAL A 31 9.69 -6.34 2.32
CA VAL A 31 10.42 -5.07 2.24
C VAL A 31 11.91 -5.34 2.02
N ASP A 32 12.52 -4.60 1.10
CA ASP A 32 13.96 -4.72 0.81
C ASP A 32 14.82 -4.17 1.96
N LYS A 33 15.91 -4.87 2.28
CA LYS A 33 16.84 -4.47 3.35
C LYS A 33 17.58 -3.17 3.07
N GLY A 34 17.75 -2.84 1.79
CA GLY A 34 18.46 -1.64 1.37
C GLY A 34 17.73 -0.35 1.80
N PHE A 35 16.41 -0.39 1.96
CA PHE A 35 15.63 0.77 2.40
C PHE A 35 16.02 1.32 3.76
N PHE A 36 16.58 0.48 4.64
CA PHE A 36 17.07 0.94 5.93
C PHE A 36 18.32 1.82 5.84
N ARG A 37 19.08 1.69 4.75
CA ARG A 37 20.29 2.49 4.51
C ARG A 37 19.97 3.80 3.79
N ASP A 38 18.95 3.79 2.95
CA ASP A 38 18.58 4.94 2.12
C ASP A 38 17.59 5.89 2.82
N GLY A 39 17.38 5.76 4.13
CA GLY A 39 16.37 6.55 4.86
C GLY A 39 14.91 6.19 4.56
N GLY A 40 14.66 5.16 3.74
CA GLY A 40 13.34 4.74 3.32
C GLY A 40 12.47 4.10 4.41
N ARG A 41 13.03 3.82 5.60
CA ARG A 41 12.30 3.21 6.72
C ARG A 41 11.05 4.02 7.09
N ASP A 42 11.19 5.33 7.21
CA ASP A 42 10.09 6.19 7.66
C ASP A 42 9.01 6.27 6.60
N LEU A 43 9.38 6.42 5.32
CA LEU A 43 8.45 6.34 4.19
C LEU A 43 7.64 5.04 4.21
N ILE A 44 8.31 3.88 4.33
CA ILE A 44 7.64 2.57 4.36
C ILE A 44 6.73 2.46 5.59
N ASN A 45 7.17 2.91 6.75
CA ASN A 45 6.37 2.86 7.97
C ASN A 45 5.11 3.74 7.86
N THR A 46 5.25 4.98 7.41
CA THR A 46 4.12 5.90 7.20
C THR A 46 3.15 5.33 6.16
N TRP A 47 3.65 4.79 5.05
CA TRP A 47 2.79 4.15 4.06
C TRP A 47 2.07 2.90 4.62
N LEU A 48 2.76 2.07 5.39
CA LEU A 48 2.18 0.89 6.06
C LEU A 48 1.08 1.29 7.05
N GLU A 49 1.28 2.37 7.81
CA GLU A 49 0.26 2.92 8.70
C GLU A 49 -0.99 3.32 7.90
N GLN A 50 -0.82 3.98 6.75
CA GLN A 50 -1.95 4.32 5.89
C GLN A 50 -2.65 3.08 5.34
N LEU A 51 -1.91 2.12 4.78
CA LEU A 51 -2.47 0.88 4.26
C LEU A 51 -3.26 0.13 5.33
N LYS A 52 -2.73 0.05 6.57
CA LYS A 52 -3.36 -0.61 7.71
C LYS A 52 -4.73 -0.03 8.09
N ARG A 53 -4.98 1.24 7.80
CA ARG A 53 -6.29 1.88 8.05
C ARG A 53 -7.38 1.35 7.12
N GLY A 54 -7.02 0.86 5.93
CA GLY A 54 -7.96 0.30 4.95
C GLY A 54 -7.87 -1.22 4.75
N TYR A 55 -6.83 -1.87 5.27
CA TYR A 55 -6.52 -3.28 5.00
C TYR A 55 -5.64 -3.91 6.09
N SER A 56 -5.93 -5.15 6.54
CA SER A 56 -5.05 -5.84 7.50
C SER A 56 -3.83 -6.46 6.83
N CYS A 57 -2.63 -6.07 7.27
CA CYS A 57 -1.38 -6.60 6.74
C CYS A 57 -0.34 -6.91 7.84
N THR A 58 0.48 -7.91 7.55
CA THR A 58 1.71 -8.23 8.28
C THR A 58 2.91 -7.80 7.46
N VAL A 59 4.00 -7.47 8.13
CA VAL A 59 5.20 -6.92 7.47
C VAL A 59 6.38 -7.82 7.75
N ARG A 60 7.14 -8.14 6.70
CA ARG A 60 8.39 -8.89 6.77
C ARG A 60 9.50 -8.04 6.15
N TYR A 61 10.37 -7.53 7.00
CA TYR A 61 11.58 -6.84 6.56
C TYR A 61 12.64 -7.83 6.08
N ASP A 62 13.53 -7.35 5.22
CA ASP A 62 14.67 -8.11 4.68
C ASP A 62 14.28 -9.41 3.96
N SER A 63 13.06 -9.44 3.41
CA SER A 63 12.42 -10.67 2.96
C SER A 63 12.18 -10.72 1.45
N THR A 64 12.77 -9.79 0.69
CA THR A 64 12.62 -9.76 -0.76
C THR A 64 13.20 -11.01 -1.45
N GLY A 65 14.18 -11.68 -0.85
CA GLY A 65 14.71 -12.94 -1.37
C GLY A 65 13.78 -14.15 -1.25
N VAL A 66 12.66 -14.03 -0.51
CA VAL A 66 11.73 -15.15 -0.26
C VAL A 66 10.33 -14.92 -0.83
N PHE A 67 10.10 -13.83 -1.54
CA PHE A 67 8.82 -13.54 -2.18
C PHE A 67 8.55 -14.52 -3.33
N LYS A 68 7.39 -15.17 -3.30
CA LYS A 68 6.98 -16.19 -4.29
C LYS A 68 5.83 -15.74 -5.20
N GLY A 69 5.50 -14.45 -5.21
CA GLY A 69 4.38 -13.90 -5.99
C GLY A 69 3.10 -13.65 -5.20
N GLU A 70 3.08 -13.97 -3.90
CA GLU A 70 1.96 -13.71 -3.00
C GLU A 70 2.34 -12.66 -1.94
N GLY A 71 1.47 -11.68 -1.71
CA GLY A 71 1.77 -10.52 -0.86
C GLY A 71 2.12 -9.26 -1.63
N ILE A 72 2.66 -8.24 -0.94
CA ILE A 72 3.21 -7.02 -1.56
C ILE A 72 4.73 -7.10 -1.54
N TYR A 73 5.37 -6.95 -2.69
CA TYR A 73 6.82 -6.91 -2.82
C TYR A 73 7.27 -5.49 -3.17
N LEU A 74 8.11 -4.91 -2.31
CA LEU A 74 8.65 -3.56 -2.45
C LEU A 74 10.16 -3.62 -2.67
N THR A 75 10.67 -2.99 -3.73
CA THR A 75 12.11 -2.94 -4.03
C THR A 75 12.49 -1.75 -4.91
N LEU A 76 13.78 -1.54 -5.15
CA LEU A 76 14.29 -0.64 -6.20
C LEU A 76 14.79 -1.46 -7.39
N THR A 77 14.85 -0.86 -8.57
CA THR A 77 15.21 -1.56 -9.81
C THR A 77 16.63 -2.13 -9.82
N ASP A 78 17.56 -1.48 -9.15
CA ASP A 78 18.97 -1.91 -8.99
C ASP A 78 19.10 -3.12 -8.04
N ARG A 79 18.09 -3.37 -7.21
CA ARG A 79 18.06 -4.41 -6.16
C ARG A 79 16.99 -5.47 -6.38
N ASP A 80 16.15 -5.32 -7.40
CA ASP A 80 15.04 -6.22 -7.70
C ASP A 80 15.50 -7.67 -7.89
N ARG A 81 15.25 -8.49 -6.87
CA ARG A 81 15.53 -9.93 -6.89
C ARG A 81 14.41 -10.73 -7.53
N TYR A 82 13.21 -10.18 -7.59
CA TYR A 82 12.06 -10.82 -8.24
C TYR A 82 12.16 -10.75 -9.76
N ARG A 83 13.01 -9.86 -10.30
CA ARG A 83 13.35 -9.72 -11.72
C ARG A 83 12.11 -9.52 -12.60
N ARG A 84 11.17 -8.70 -12.13
CA ARG A 84 9.93 -8.38 -12.84
C ARG A 84 9.88 -6.92 -13.30
N ALA A 85 10.87 -6.09 -12.96
CA ALA A 85 10.93 -4.71 -13.43
C ALA A 85 10.94 -4.68 -14.97
N PRO A 86 10.00 -3.96 -15.63
CA PRO A 86 9.97 -3.88 -17.07
C PRO A 86 11.16 -3.07 -17.60
N VAL A 87 11.65 -3.42 -18.79
CA VAL A 87 12.74 -2.66 -19.46
C VAL A 87 12.35 -1.20 -19.67
N ALA A 88 11.07 -0.93 -19.93
CA ALA A 88 10.52 0.40 -20.08
C ALA A 88 10.63 1.27 -18.82
N LEU A 89 10.76 0.69 -17.62
CA LEU A 89 11.01 1.46 -16.40
C LEU A 89 12.48 1.90 -16.31
N ARG A 90 13.41 1.00 -16.64
CA ARG A 90 14.87 1.26 -16.53
C ARG A 90 15.37 2.36 -17.46
N SER A 91 14.61 2.67 -18.51
CA SER A 91 14.91 3.73 -19.49
C SER A 91 14.31 5.09 -19.11
N ARG A 92 13.62 5.20 -17.97
CA ARG A 92 12.93 6.41 -17.52
C ARG A 92 13.72 7.15 -16.44
N GLY A 93 13.21 8.30 -16.00
CA GLY A 93 13.84 9.13 -14.97
C GLY A 93 13.92 8.45 -13.58
N LEU A 94 14.60 9.11 -12.64
CA LEU A 94 14.78 8.60 -11.26
C LEU A 94 13.45 8.44 -10.52
N GLU A 95 12.52 9.39 -10.72
CA GLU A 95 11.19 9.34 -10.10
C GLU A 95 10.22 8.36 -10.78
N ALA A 96 10.65 7.65 -11.82
CA ALA A 96 9.81 6.67 -12.49
C ALA A 96 9.61 5.41 -11.64
N CYS A 97 8.42 4.85 -11.74
CA CYS A 97 8.03 3.66 -10.99
C CYS A 97 7.14 2.72 -11.78
N TYR A 98 6.99 1.51 -11.25
CA TYR A 98 6.17 0.45 -11.81
C TYR A 98 5.34 -0.21 -10.72
N ILE A 99 4.05 -0.35 -11.01
CA ILE A 99 3.10 -1.07 -10.17
C ILE A 99 2.48 -2.19 -11.00
N ARG A 100 2.62 -3.42 -10.51
CA ARG A 100 1.89 -4.57 -11.01
C ARG A 100 1.09 -5.22 -9.91
N SER A 101 -0.22 -5.20 -10.01
CA SER A 101 -1.12 -5.87 -9.07
C SER A 101 -1.92 -6.95 -9.77
N THR A 102 -2.03 -8.09 -9.11
CA THR A 102 -2.84 -9.25 -9.50
C THR A 102 -3.75 -9.63 -8.32
N THR A 103 -4.59 -10.65 -8.50
CA THR A 103 -5.43 -11.17 -7.40
C THR A 103 -4.62 -11.69 -6.22
N ASN A 104 -3.38 -12.15 -6.45
CA ASN A 104 -2.59 -12.88 -5.45
C ASN A 104 -1.45 -12.05 -4.87
N GLY A 105 -1.01 -11.03 -5.59
CA GLY A 105 0.12 -10.23 -5.15
C GLY A 105 0.27 -8.91 -5.88
N VAL A 106 1.03 -8.03 -5.25
CA VAL A 106 1.38 -6.70 -5.72
C VAL A 106 2.90 -6.62 -5.79
N TYR A 107 3.39 -6.11 -6.90
CA TYR A 107 4.79 -5.82 -7.13
C TYR A 107 4.94 -4.33 -7.36
N ILE A 108 5.75 -3.67 -6.53
CA ILE A 108 6.07 -2.25 -6.64
C ILE A 108 7.60 -2.11 -6.73
N THR A 109 8.06 -1.41 -7.76
CA THR A 109 9.47 -1.06 -7.92
C THR A 109 9.65 0.33 -8.50
N ALA A 110 10.81 0.94 -8.28
CA ALA A 110 11.13 2.26 -8.80
C ALA A 110 12.64 2.44 -9.01
N ASN A 111 13.01 3.45 -9.80
CA ASN A 111 14.40 3.79 -10.09
C ASN A 111 15.11 4.50 -8.92
N SER A 112 14.35 5.12 -8.01
CA SER A 112 14.87 5.78 -6.80
C SER A 112 13.91 5.68 -5.62
N MET A 113 14.32 6.20 -4.45
CA MET A 113 13.43 6.35 -3.29
C MET A 113 12.25 7.29 -3.55
N ASP A 114 12.46 8.39 -4.28
CA ASP A 114 11.38 9.31 -4.67
C ASP A 114 10.39 8.64 -5.62
N GLY A 115 10.91 7.87 -6.60
CA GLY A 115 10.06 7.04 -7.45
C GLY A 115 9.27 5.99 -6.66
N LEU A 116 9.87 5.42 -5.61
CA LEU A 116 9.18 4.47 -4.75
C LEU A 116 8.07 5.16 -3.94
N GLN A 117 8.33 6.33 -3.37
CA GLN A 117 7.31 7.16 -2.73
C GLN A 117 6.13 7.39 -3.67
N ASN A 118 6.40 7.79 -4.91
CA ASN A 118 5.37 7.99 -5.93
C ASN A 118 4.55 6.71 -6.15
N ALA A 119 5.21 5.56 -6.27
CA ALA A 119 4.55 4.28 -6.48
C ALA A 119 3.65 3.86 -5.30
N LEU A 120 4.13 4.05 -4.07
CA LEU A 120 3.42 3.67 -2.84
C LEU A 120 2.13 4.47 -2.67
N TYR A 121 2.18 5.79 -2.89
CA TYR A 121 1.00 6.64 -2.76
C TYR A 121 0.07 6.57 -3.98
N LEU A 122 0.60 6.34 -5.18
CA LEU A 122 -0.23 6.00 -6.33
C LEU A 122 -0.97 4.68 -6.11
N PHE A 123 -0.32 3.68 -5.51
CA PHE A 123 -0.99 2.43 -5.14
C PHE A 123 -2.13 2.66 -4.16
N LEU A 124 -1.93 3.46 -3.09
CA LEU A 124 -3.02 3.84 -2.18
C LEU A 124 -4.16 4.56 -2.92
N GLU A 125 -3.83 5.47 -3.84
CA GLU A 125 -4.84 6.15 -4.67
C GLU A 125 -5.66 5.17 -5.50
N LYS A 126 -5.01 4.17 -6.13
CA LYS A 126 -5.69 3.11 -6.90
C LYS A 126 -6.55 2.20 -6.01
N LEU A 127 -6.21 2.07 -4.72
CA LEU A 127 -7.06 1.40 -3.72
C LEU A 127 -8.26 2.25 -3.28
N GLY A 128 -8.30 3.54 -3.63
CA GLY A 128 -9.39 4.47 -3.30
C GLY A 128 -9.08 5.46 -2.19
N PHE A 129 -7.83 5.50 -1.68
CA PHE A 129 -7.42 6.51 -0.70
C PHE A 129 -7.43 7.90 -1.35
N ARG A 130 -7.88 8.93 -0.62
CA ARG A 130 -7.81 10.34 -1.08
C ARG A 130 -7.32 11.22 0.05
N TYR A 131 -6.39 12.12 -0.27
CA TYR A 131 -5.79 13.06 0.66
C TYR A 131 -5.99 14.49 0.14
N TYR A 132 -7.22 15.00 0.22
CA TYR A 132 -7.55 16.29 -0.41
C TYR A 132 -6.85 17.48 0.24
N PHE A 133 -6.68 17.44 1.57
CA PHE A 133 -6.01 18.50 2.33
C PHE A 133 -5.10 17.92 3.42
N PRO A 134 -4.18 18.73 4.00
CA PRO A 134 -3.33 18.33 5.11
C PRO A 134 -4.08 17.77 6.32
N GLU A 135 -5.26 18.31 6.61
CA GLU A 135 -6.04 17.91 7.77
C GLU A 135 -6.71 16.53 7.57
N PRO A 136 -6.50 15.54 8.48
CA PRO A 136 -7.08 14.20 8.38
C PRO A 136 -8.61 14.12 8.21
N ALA A 137 -9.35 15.14 8.66
CA ALA A 137 -10.79 15.22 8.43
C ALA A 137 -11.19 15.23 6.94
N TRP A 138 -10.25 15.57 6.05
CA TRP A 138 -10.43 15.61 4.59
C TRP A 138 -9.87 14.37 3.88
N HIS A 139 -9.50 13.32 4.63
CA HIS A 139 -8.97 12.09 4.06
C HIS A 139 -10.08 11.07 3.87
N ILE A 140 -10.11 10.43 2.70
CA ILE A 140 -10.97 9.26 2.45
C ILE A 140 -10.10 8.01 2.58
N ILE A 141 -10.49 7.13 3.51
CA ILE A 141 -9.85 5.83 3.73
C ILE A 141 -10.84 4.73 3.36
N PRO A 142 -10.64 4.00 2.25
CA PRO A 142 -11.56 2.97 1.82
C PRO A 142 -11.37 1.69 2.64
N ILE A 143 -12.44 0.89 2.74
CA ILE A 143 -12.34 -0.51 3.16
C ILE A 143 -11.97 -1.34 1.93
N VAL A 144 -10.74 -1.83 1.89
CA VAL A 144 -10.21 -2.54 0.71
C VAL A 144 -10.53 -4.03 0.82
N LYS A 145 -11.37 -4.54 -0.09
CA LYS A 145 -11.75 -5.98 -0.12
C LYS A 145 -10.89 -6.80 -1.08
N LYS A 146 -10.48 -6.19 -2.19
CA LYS A 146 -9.69 -6.81 -3.26
C LYS A 146 -8.78 -5.76 -3.87
N PHE A 147 -7.60 -6.18 -4.33
CA PHE A 147 -6.73 -5.28 -5.07
C PHE A 147 -7.18 -5.15 -6.52
N PRO A 148 -7.15 -3.92 -7.08
CA PRO A 148 -7.38 -3.71 -8.50
C PRO A 148 -6.24 -4.33 -9.29
N VAL A 149 -6.54 -4.85 -10.49
CA VAL A 149 -5.49 -5.29 -11.41
C VAL A 149 -4.81 -4.06 -12.00
N ILE A 150 -3.51 -3.94 -11.78
CA ILE A 150 -2.68 -2.81 -12.24
C ILE A 150 -1.49 -3.37 -13.00
N ASN A 151 -1.08 -2.71 -14.09
CA ASN A 151 0.16 -3.00 -14.80
C ASN A 151 0.63 -1.73 -15.53
N GLU A 152 1.25 -0.82 -14.79
CA GLU A 152 1.54 0.53 -15.26
C GLU A 152 2.96 0.94 -14.92
N VAL A 153 3.67 1.54 -15.88
CA VAL A 153 4.90 2.31 -15.65
C VAL A 153 4.48 3.78 -15.63
N ILE A 154 4.85 4.50 -14.57
CA ILE A 154 4.47 5.90 -14.35
C ILE A 154 5.72 6.73 -14.13
N GLU A 155 5.76 7.94 -14.67
CA GLU A 155 6.73 8.97 -14.32
C GLU A 155 6.03 10.33 -14.20
N PRO A 156 6.47 11.23 -13.31
CA PRO A 156 5.94 12.58 -13.26
C PRO A 156 6.26 13.36 -14.54
N SER A 157 5.31 14.18 -15.00
CA SER A 157 5.53 15.06 -16.17
C SER A 157 6.43 16.25 -15.86
N PHE A 158 6.58 16.61 -14.58
CA PHE A 158 7.39 17.73 -14.11
C PHE A 158 8.28 17.26 -12.98
N ALA A 159 9.56 17.61 -13.00
CA ALA A 159 10.53 17.19 -11.99
C ALA A 159 10.36 17.89 -10.63
N ASN A 160 9.81 19.11 -10.61
CA ASN A 160 9.56 19.85 -9.38
C ASN A 160 8.06 20.19 -9.31
N ARG A 161 7.41 19.83 -8.20
CA ARG A 161 6.00 20.03 -7.94
C ARG A 161 5.88 20.51 -6.50
N GLN A 162 5.64 21.79 -6.30
CA GLN A 162 5.56 22.37 -4.96
C GLN A 162 4.52 23.48 -4.93
N LEU A 163 3.82 23.61 -3.80
CA LEU A 163 3.00 24.77 -3.52
C LEU A 163 3.76 25.76 -2.62
N ALA A 164 3.73 27.04 -3.00
CA ALA A 164 4.28 28.09 -2.16
C ALA A 164 3.33 28.36 -0.97
N MET A 165 3.78 28.04 0.24
CA MET A 165 3.07 28.36 1.47
C MET A 165 3.43 29.78 1.92
N GLY A 166 2.49 30.73 1.79
CA GLY A 166 2.75 32.15 2.04
C GLY A 166 3.06 32.51 3.50
N TRP A 167 2.30 31.95 4.45
CA TRP A 167 2.36 32.36 5.87
C TRP A 167 2.94 31.28 6.81
N GLY A 168 3.56 30.25 6.24
CA GLY A 168 4.02 29.07 7.00
C GLY A 168 2.88 28.18 7.51
N HIS A 169 3.18 27.26 8.43
CA HIS A 169 2.23 26.24 8.91
C HIS A 169 1.57 26.59 10.25
N GLY A 170 1.99 27.67 10.91
CA GLY A 170 1.45 28.09 12.22
C GLY A 170 1.95 27.27 13.42
N ASN A 171 2.20 25.96 13.29
CA ASN A 171 2.83 25.12 14.32
C ASN A 171 3.48 23.84 13.74
N PRO A 172 4.31 23.11 14.52
CA PRO A 172 5.00 21.90 14.04
C PRO A 172 4.08 20.75 13.60
N GLU A 173 2.93 20.59 14.24
CA GLU A 173 1.97 19.52 13.89
C GLU A 173 1.33 19.79 12.52
N MET A 174 0.97 21.03 12.23
CA MET A 174 0.50 21.45 10.90
C MET A 174 1.58 21.27 9.83
N ALA A 175 2.85 21.56 10.16
CA ALA A 175 3.97 21.33 9.23
C ALA A 175 4.12 19.83 8.90
N LYS A 176 3.99 18.96 9.91
CA LYS A 176 4.00 17.50 9.73
C LYS A 176 2.84 17.01 8.86
N ARG A 177 1.62 17.51 9.10
CA ARG A 177 0.43 17.19 8.29
C ARG A 177 0.57 17.64 6.85
N PHE A 178 1.12 18.84 6.65
CA PHE A 178 1.38 19.38 5.33
C PHE A 178 2.42 18.55 4.57
N SER A 179 3.55 18.22 5.21
CA SER A 179 4.58 17.37 4.62
C SER A 179 4.06 15.97 4.27
N PHE A 180 3.23 15.36 5.12
CA PHE A 180 2.54 14.12 4.77
C PHE A 180 1.64 14.29 3.53
N TRP A 181 0.88 15.37 3.47
CA TRP A 181 -0.03 15.64 2.36
C TRP A 181 0.71 15.89 1.03
N GLU A 182 1.84 16.61 1.04
CA GLU A 182 2.70 16.77 -0.13
C GLU A 182 3.22 15.41 -0.62
N THR A 183 3.77 14.61 0.31
CA THR A 183 4.24 13.24 0.05
C THR A 183 3.13 12.38 -0.57
N ALA A 184 1.93 12.41 0.02
CA ALA A 184 0.80 11.61 -0.42
C ALA A 184 0.22 12.04 -1.77
N ASN A 185 0.37 13.32 -2.11
CA ASN A 185 0.00 13.88 -3.41
C ASN A 185 1.17 13.90 -4.41
N ARG A 186 2.31 13.30 -4.06
CA ARG A 186 3.48 13.13 -4.93
C ARG A 186 4.01 14.49 -5.44
N MET A 187 4.06 15.45 -4.54
CA MET A 187 4.66 16.76 -4.77
C MET A 187 6.18 16.63 -4.62
#